data_AF-M8AM80-F1
#
_entry.id   AF-M8AM80-F1
#
_cell.length_a   1.000
_cell.length_b   1.000
_cell.length_c   1.000
_cell.angle_alpha   90.00
_cell.angle_beta   90.00
_cell.angle_gamma   90.00
#
_symmetry.space_group_name_H-M   'P 1'
#
loop_
_entity.id
_entity.type
_entity.pdbx_description
1 polymer ?
#
loop_
_entity_poly.entity_id
_entity_poly.type
_entity_poly.pdbx_seq_one_letter_code
_entity_poly.pdbx_strand_id
1 'polypeptide(L)'
;MCEEETTSEPSSPPVESTAKEHDAGAATTVISDSESPLIQQSHTHTESAPSPAPQVQHLLVAAASAPQVQQQPEGFLDIWADTADTGYAQMKKLLGDEKCKWYVAVDTEFCMKDDVVDPWGPPQSPDGHYEQTRRIVDEGDLVQVGFALAKSSSGLDPNSFRVFQFNMLFQYTARSSTSKNVRFLRDTAKLNLDDHASRGINIKDFINGIRTLGILENRNITWITFQGYSDFGYLIRALQDSSVLAHSRAEFVRLAKRYFRSSYDLKLLLSLGVRCQKPSRSVPGSGSLKGLAASLGVKRSGQEHGSGSDAHLTLGCFRHLMLSDRAASSELRCYKNTIYGVENPLPGTSGANADADQVDVWASNFDTEIRIITGSLDVQGLLTVEVEFTNSTINHIMSYAEVRTEASRCKADLAIGISDNNGRLAYGRVWTFHVEAQQGAEDEQGRVGVTATMLAGLLTNMRSLQNPNVIWLSSTRMCFLYLISLLTRCLPLEEHCFFGLWNCFFPNWRLIEHGSPEQDPGRRAIITLQRCFQPYSSHEFRFS
;
A
#
# COMPACT_ATOMS: atom_id res chain seq x y z
N MET A 1 -36.83 42.79 -41.95
CA MET A 1 -37.62 41.53 -41.91
C MET A 1 -36.92 40.68 -40.87
N CYS A 2 -37.20 40.82 -39.57
CA CYS A 2 -38.49 41.05 -38.87
C CYS A 2 -39.44 39.84 -39.04
N GLU A 3 -40.16 39.36 -38.02
CA GLU A 3 -40.21 39.67 -36.56
C GLU A 3 -39.79 38.38 -35.75
N GLU A 4 -39.54 38.30 -34.43
CA GLU A 4 -39.76 39.10 -33.19
C GLU A 4 -41.13 39.00 -32.47
N GLU A 5 -41.20 38.16 -31.42
CA GLU A 5 -42.11 38.17 -30.22
C GLU A 5 -41.79 36.88 -29.40
N THR A 6 -41.48 36.79 -28.09
CA THR A 6 -41.59 37.58 -26.83
C THR A 6 -42.82 37.30 -25.93
N THR A 7 -42.67 37.61 -24.63
CA THR A 7 -43.59 37.39 -23.47
C THR A 7 -43.70 35.96 -22.89
N SER A 8 -43.86 35.74 -21.58
CA SER A 8 -43.52 36.55 -20.38
C SER A 8 -43.59 35.69 -19.09
N GLU A 9 -42.86 36.09 -18.04
CA GLU A 9 -43.06 35.59 -16.66
C GLU A 9 -44.39 36.08 -16.04
N PRO A 10 -44.76 35.57 -14.85
CA PRO A 10 -44.88 36.52 -13.73
C PRO A 10 -44.23 36.04 -12.41
N SER A 11 -43.82 37.01 -11.59
CA SER A 11 -43.14 36.84 -10.30
C SER A 11 -44.09 36.72 -9.09
N SER A 12 -43.57 36.21 -7.96
CA SER A 12 -44.19 36.18 -6.63
C SER A 12 -44.59 37.58 -6.10
N PRO A 13 -45.34 37.68 -4.98
CA PRO A 13 -44.67 37.92 -3.69
C PRO A 13 -45.34 37.13 -2.50
N PRO A 14 -45.43 37.57 -1.22
CA PRO A 14 -45.00 36.70 -0.11
C PRO A 14 -46.07 36.40 0.97
N VAL A 15 -45.73 35.54 1.94
CA VAL A 15 -46.45 35.43 3.23
C VAL A 15 -45.42 35.30 4.36
N GLU A 16 -45.61 36.07 5.43
CA GLU A 16 -44.75 36.12 6.61
C GLU A 16 -45.45 35.49 7.85
N SER A 17 -44.78 35.48 9.00
CA SER A 17 -45.11 34.69 10.19
C SER A 17 -46.47 34.98 10.86
N THR A 18 -47.03 33.94 11.48
CA THR A 18 -47.84 34.08 12.70
C THR A 18 -47.46 33.00 13.71
N ALA A 19 -47.09 33.39 14.93
CA ALA A 19 -46.92 32.49 16.05
C ALA A 19 -48.22 32.35 16.88
N LYS A 20 -48.34 31.21 17.58
CA LYS A 20 -49.14 30.96 18.79
C LYS A 20 -48.62 29.64 19.35
N GLU A 21 -48.00 29.57 20.54
CA GLU A 21 -48.57 29.86 21.86
C GLU A 21 -49.86 29.09 22.14
N HIS A 22 -49.72 28.05 22.95
CA HIS A 22 -50.74 27.62 23.90
C HIS A 22 -50.02 27.21 25.19
N ASP A 23 -50.27 27.99 26.25
CA ASP A 23 -49.75 27.80 27.60
C ASP A 23 -50.93 27.65 28.58
N ALA A 24 -50.62 27.40 29.85
CA ALA A 24 -51.46 27.43 31.05
C ALA A 24 -52.40 26.22 31.27
N GLY A 25 -52.14 25.52 32.38
CA GLY A 25 -52.96 24.41 32.88
C GLY A 25 -52.53 23.92 34.28
N ALA A 26 -52.15 24.84 35.18
CA ALA A 26 -51.47 24.50 36.43
C ALA A 26 -52.38 24.48 37.68
N ALA A 27 -52.23 23.43 38.50
CA ALA A 27 -52.50 23.36 39.94
C ALA A 27 -51.69 22.16 40.50
N THR A 28 -50.69 22.25 41.38
CA THR A 28 -50.47 23.00 42.64
C THR A 28 -51.18 22.37 43.85
N THR A 29 -50.52 22.38 45.03
CA THR A 29 -51.01 22.03 46.40
C THR A 29 -50.63 20.59 46.85
N VAL A 30 -49.90 20.30 47.96
CA VAL A 30 -49.20 21.15 48.97
C VAL A 30 -48.23 20.33 49.88
N ILE A 31 -47.21 20.99 50.48
CA ILE A 31 -46.57 20.93 51.85
C ILE A 31 -46.71 19.60 52.69
N SER A 32 -45.75 19.08 53.50
CA SER A 32 -44.71 19.68 54.40
C SER A 32 -43.52 18.74 54.73
N ASP A 33 -42.40 19.34 55.20
CA ASP A 33 -41.68 19.18 56.50
C ASP A 33 -41.93 17.92 57.39
N SER A 34 -41.04 17.44 58.27
CA SER A 34 -39.73 17.89 58.83
C SER A 34 -38.78 16.66 59.05
N GLU A 35 -37.67 16.60 59.82
CA GLU A 35 -37.00 17.45 60.83
C GLU A 35 -35.49 17.03 61.01
N SER A 36 -34.81 17.47 62.07
CA SER A 36 -33.49 16.95 62.52
C SER A 36 -33.14 17.32 63.98
N PRO A 37 -32.54 16.40 64.76
CA PRO A 37 -31.34 16.69 65.56
C PRO A 37 -30.31 15.52 65.54
N LEU A 38 -28.97 15.65 65.68
CA LEU A 38 -28.04 16.46 66.49
C LEU A 38 -27.71 15.93 67.90
N ILE A 39 -26.42 15.57 68.11
CA ILE A 39 -25.63 15.68 69.38
C ILE A 39 -25.97 14.61 70.48
N GLN A 40 -25.09 14.14 71.41
CA GLN A 40 -23.78 14.54 72.01
C GLN A 40 -22.88 13.27 72.23
N GLN A 41 -21.54 13.30 72.03
CA GLN A 41 -20.40 13.32 73.02
C GLN A 41 -20.36 12.19 74.08
N SER A 42 -19.23 11.79 74.68
CA SER A 42 -17.88 12.40 74.92
C SER A 42 -16.76 11.31 74.91
N HIS A 43 -15.54 11.29 75.48
CA HIS A 43 -14.58 12.09 76.31
C HIS A 43 -13.19 11.33 76.20
N THR A 44 -11.97 11.68 76.68
CA THR A 44 -11.27 12.83 77.33
C THR A 44 -9.73 12.60 77.25
N HIS A 45 -8.94 13.57 76.74
CA HIS A 45 -7.49 13.86 77.05
C HIS A 45 -6.41 12.75 76.86
N THR A 46 -5.09 13.01 76.79
CA THR A 46 -4.21 14.17 77.14
C THR A 46 -3.23 14.61 76.02
N GLU A 47 -2.41 15.63 76.28
CA GLU A 47 -1.60 16.41 75.32
C GLU A 47 -0.12 15.97 75.18
N SER A 48 0.50 16.22 74.02
CA SER A 48 1.81 16.92 73.85
C SER A 48 2.25 16.98 72.38
N ALA A 49 3.21 17.86 72.05
CA ALA A 49 3.67 18.22 70.69
C ALA A 49 5.23 18.23 70.64
N PRO A 50 5.93 18.45 69.49
CA PRO A 50 5.46 18.83 68.14
C PRO A 50 6.04 17.98 66.98
N SER A 51 5.79 18.41 65.73
CA SER A 51 6.20 17.78 64.46
C SER A 51 7.71 17.78 64.18
N PRO A 52 8.14 16.99 63.19
CA PRO A 52 8.85 17.55 62.04
C PRO A 52 8.07 17.43 60.71
N ALA A 53 8.45 18.25 59.73
CA ALA A 53 7.91 18.29 58.37
C ALA A 53 8.50 17.17 57.47
N PRO A 54 7.98 16.90 56.25
CA PRO A 54 8.41 15.74 55.47
C PRO A 54 9.86 15.85 55.01
N GLN A 55 10.65 14.80 55.24
CA GLN A 55 12.06 14.78 54.83
C GLN A 55 12.20 14.50 53.33
N VAL A 56 12.61 15.54 52.61
CA VAL A 56 13.09 15.47 51.23
C VAL A 56 14.34 14.58 51.18
N GLN A 57 14.26 13.45 50.47
CA GLN A 57 15.48 12.74 50.05
C GLN A 57 15.95 13.28 48.70
N HIS A 58 17.06 14.01 48.80
CA HIS A 58 17.88 14.63 47.75
C HIS A 58 17.62 14.26 46.29
N LEU A 59 17.51 15.30 45.46
CA LEU A 59 17.94 15.21 44.06
C LEU A 59 19.42 14.80 44.03
N LEU A 60 19.69 13.56 43.63
CA LEU A 60 20.92 13.28 42.89
C LEU A 60 20.71 13.83 41.48
N VAL A 61 21.21 15.05 41.25
CA VAL A 61 21.38 15.56 39.89
C VAL A 61 22.36 14.62 39.21
N ALA A 62 21.83 13.74 38.36
CA ALA A 62 22.66 12.94 37.46
C ALA A 62 23.42 13.94 36.58
N ALA A 63 24.73 14.07 36.82
CA ALA A 63 25.59 14.94 36.05
C ALA A 63 25.42 14.58 34.57
N ALA A 64 25.10 15.57 33.74
CA ALA A 64 24.87 15.34 32.32
C ALA A 64 26.15 14.81 31.68
N SER A 65 26.21 13.49 31.47
CA SER A 65 27.28 12.87 30.71
C SER A 65 27.39 13.57 29.37
N ALA A 66 28.58 14.09 29.06
CA ALA A 66 28.85 14.68 27.76
C ALA A 66 28.42 13.69 26.66
N PRO A 67 27.82 14.15 25.56
CA PRO A 67 27.26 13.27 24.54
C PRO A 67 28.35 12.30 24.06
N GLN A 68 28.13 11.01 24.28
CA GLN A 68 29.05 10.00 23.78
C GLN A 68 29.01 10.07 22.26
N VAL A 69 30.12 10.49 21.66
CA VAL A 69 30.31 10.47 20.21
C VAL A 69 30.25 9.02 19.78
N GLN A 70 29.08 8.62 19.28
CA GLN A 70 28.78 7.27 18.86
C GLN A 70 29.63 6.98 17.62
N GLN A 71 30.73 6.23 17.81
CA GLN A 71 31.70 5.99 16.75
C GLN A 71 31.02 5.28 15.57
N GLN A 72 31.10 5.88 14.38
CA GLN A 72 30.61 5.28 13.14
C GLN A 72 31.21 3.88 12.96
N PRO A 73 30.45 2.86 12.50
CA PRO A 73 30.98 1.52 12.31
C PRO A 73 32.13 1.50 11.30
N GLU A 74 33.05 0.55 11.45
CA GLU A 74 34.17 0.43 10.50
C GLU A 74 33.68 0.27 9.05
N GLY A 75 34.21 1.11 8.16
CA GLY A 75 33.82 1.15 6.75
C GLY A 75 32.65 2.08 6.42
N PHE A 76 32.11 2.82 7.39
CA PHE A 76 31.18 3.94 7.17
C PHE A 76 31.95 5.26 7.04
N LEU A 77 31.50 6.11 6.11
CA LEU A 77 32.06 7.43 5.85
C LEU A 77 30.94 8.47 5.74
N ASP A 78 30.85 9.37 6.72
CA ASP A 78 30.04 10.58 6.62
C ASP A 78 30.71 11.60 5.70
N ILE A 79 29.97 12.04 4.69
CA ILE A 79 30.41 13.04 3.72
C ILE A 79 29.56 14.29 3.88
N TRP A 80 30.26 15.42 3.97
CA TRP A 80 29.75 16.78 4.13
C TRP A 80 30.38 17.64 3.03
N ALA A 81 29.95 18.91 2.88
CA ALA A 81 30.49 19.80 1.85
C ALA A 81 32.02 19.98 1.97
N ASP A 82 32.55 20.02 3.19
CA ASP A 82 33.98 20.11 3.51
C ASP A 82 34.78 18.83 3.22
N THR A 83 34.13 17.67 3.10
CA THR A 83 34.79 16.37 2.83
C THR A 83 34.43 15.75 1.48
N ALA A 84 33.54 16.39 0.70
CA ALA A 84 32.95 15.87 -0.53
C ALA A 84 33.98 15.33 -1.54
N ASP A 85 34.96 16.13 -1.93
CA ASP A 85 36.01 15.73 -2.90
C ASP A 85 36.81 14.52 -2.43
N THR A 86 37.09 14.43 -1.12
CA THR A 86 37.81 13.28 -0.53
C THR A 86 36.93 12.03 -0.57
N GLY A 87 35.63 12.17 -0.26
CA GLY A 87 34.65 11.09 -0.38
C GLY A 87 34.53 10.56 -1.82
N TYR A 88 34.37 11.45 -2.81
CA TYR A 88 34.33 11.05 -4.22
C TYR A 88 35.64 10.42 -4.69
N ALA A 89 36.79 10.96 -4.30
CA ALA A 89 38.10 10.38 -4.65
C ALA A 89 38.28 8.96 -4.08
N GLN A 90 37.84 8.72 -2.84
CA GLN A 90 37.89 7.40 -2.21
C GLN A 90 36.91 6.41 -2.85
N MET A 91 35.66 6.83 -3.10
CA MET A 91 34.65 6.00 -3.79
C MET A 91 35.08 5.67 -5.23
N LYS A 92 35.66 6.63 -5.95
CA LYS A 92 36.22 6.42 -7.30
C LYS A 92 37.44 5.50 -7.29
N LYS A 93 38.33 5.62 -6.30
CA LYS A 93 39.46 4.68 -6.11
C LYS A 93 38.99 3.26 -5.80
N LEU A 94 37.93 3.11 -4.99
CA LEU A 94 37.31 1.81 -4.71
C LEU A 94 36.74 1.16 -5.99
N LEU A 95 36.05 1.96 -6.82
CA LEU A 95 35.42 1.55 -8.07
C LEU A 95 36.38 1.37 -9.26
N GLY A 96 37.65 1.77 -9.13
CA GLY A 96 38.60 1.97 -10.25
C GLY A 96 39.01 0.74 -11.09
N ASP A 97 38.43 -0.43 -10.84
CA ASP A 97 38.48 -1.57 -11.76
C ASP A 97 37.13 -1.69 -12.49
N GLU A 98 37.07 -1.13 -13.70
CA GLU A 98 35.88 -1.11 -14.55
C GLU A 98 35.37 -2.51 -14.93
N LYS A 99 36.21 -3.57 -14.81
CA LYS A 99 35.83 -4.95 -15.08
C LYS A 99 35.16 -5.61 -13.87
N CYS A 100 35.34 -5.08 -12.66
CA CYS A 100 34.62 -5.54 -11.49
C CYS A 100 33.13 -5.20 -11.60
N LYS A 101 32.27 -6.17 -11.28
CA LYS A 101 30.84 -5.93 -11.06
C LYS A 101 30.61 -5.60 -9.59
N TRP A 102 29.71 -4.66 -9.34
CA TRP A 102 29.42 -4.14 -8.01
C TRP A 102 27.93 -4.21 -7.72
N TYR A 103 27.61 -4.55 -6.48
CA TYR A 103 26.31 -4.26 -5.88
C TYR A 103 26.42 -2.93 -5.15
N VAL A 104 25.48 -2.03 -5.40
CA VAL A 104 25.37 -0.71 -4.75
C VAL A 104 23.95 -0.63 -4.20
N ALA A 105 23.79 -0.81 -2.89
CA ALA A 105 22.51 -0.51 -2.27
C ALA A 105 22.37 0.99 -2.06
N VAL A 106 21.15 1.51 -2.24
CA VAL A 106 20.78 2.89 -1.96
C VAL A 106 19.56 2.93 -1.06
N ASP A 107 19.54 3.94 -0.20
CA ASP A 107 18.45 4.33 0.69
C ASP A 107 18.53 5.87 0.88
N THR A 108 17.41 6.56 1.11
CA THR A 108 17.36 8.02 1.26
C THR A 108 16.48 8.49 2.43
N GLU A 109 17.02 9.42 3.22
CA GLU A 109 16.28 10.12 4.28
C GLU A 109 15.86 11.51 3.78
N PHE A 110 14.62 11.91 4.05
CA PHE A 110 14.01 13.12 3.47
C PHE A 110 12.98 13.80 4.39
N CYS A 111 12.80 15.11 4.23
CA CYS A 111 11.81 15.90 4.96
C CYS A 111 10.66 16.31 4.05
N MET A 112 9.50 15.67 4.19
CA MET A 112 8.27 16.15 3.57
C MET A 112 7.79 17.47 4.19
N LYS A 113 6.99 18.23 3.45
CA LYS A 113 6.12 19.28 3.99
C LYS A 113 5.07 18.72 4.96
N ASP A 114 4.61 19.54 5.90
CA ASP A 114 3.64 19.13 6.93
C ASP A 114 2.18 19.22 6.44
N ASP A 115 1.93 20.05 5.42
CA ASP A 115 0.65 20.25 4.73
C ASP A 115 0.36 19.19 3.65
N VAL A 116 1.34 18.32 3.34
CA VAL A 116 1.16 17.14 2.47
C VAL A 116 0.43 16.04 3.25
N VAL A 117 -0.88 16.22 3.39
CA VAL A 117 -1.81 15.13 3.74
C VAL A 117 -1.86 14.16 2.56
N ASP A 118 -1.61 12.87 2.80
CA ASP A 118 -1.99 11.82 1.85
C ASP A 118 -3.52 11.65 1.89
N PRO A 119 -4.29 12.08 0.86
CA PRO A 119 -5.74 12.09 0.92
C PRO A 119 -6.35 10.72 0.61
N TRP A 120 -5.55 9.76 0.17
CA TRP A 120 -6.01 8.55 -0.54
C TRP A 120 -5.72 7.24 0.22
N GLY A 121 -4.91 7.28 1.26
CA GLY A 121 -4.49 6.09 1.99
C GLY A 121 -3.57 5.19 1.14
N PRO A 122 -3.57 3.86 1.34
CA PRO A 122 -2.74 2.96 0.54
C PRO A 122 -2.98 3.17 -0.97
N PRO A 123 -1.94 3.27 -1.81
CA PRO A 123 -2.09 3.66 -3.20
C PRO A 123 -2.82 2.61 -4.04
N GLN A 124 -3.93 3.04 -4.66
CA GLN A 124 -4.85 2.18 -5.38
C GLN A 124 -4.56 2.06 -6.89
N SER A 125 -3.29 2.05 -7.29
CA SER A 125 -2.77 1.52 -8.56
C SER A 125 -1.26 1.79 -8.66
N PRO A 126 -0.52 1.22 -9.62
CA PRO A 126 0.84 1.67 -9.88
C PRO A 126 0.92 3.15 -10.24
N ASP A 127 -0.07 3.69 -10.95
CA ASP A 127 -0.16 5.13 -11.27
C ASP A 127 -0.48 5.98 -10.04
N GLY A 128 -1.43 5.58 -9.17
CA GLY A 128 -1.67 6.25 -7.89
C GLY A 128 -0.48 6.16 -6.91
N HIS A 129 0.26 5.05 -6.93
CA HIS A 129 1.53 4.88 -6.20
C HIS A 129 2.59 5.85 -6.74
N TYR A 130 2.61 6.06 -8.06
CA TYR A 130 3.48 7.03 -8.68
C TYR A 130 3.06 8.48 -8.39
N GLU A 131 1.76 8.79 -8.31
CA GLU A 131 1.28 10.11 -7.89
C GLU A 131 1.66 10.43 -6.43
N GLN A 132 1.57 9.46 -5.52
CA GLN A 132 2.10 9.61 -4.15
C GLN A 132 3.63 9.78 -4.17
N THR A 133 4.35 8.95 -4.94
CA THR A 133 5.81 9.09 -5.12
C THR A 133 6.18 10.49 -5.59
N ARG A 134 5.44 11.04 -6.56
CA ARG A 134 5.61 12.41 -7.04
C ARG A 134 5.39 13.44 -5.95
N ARG A 135 4.29 13.38 -5.17
CA ARG A 135 4.06 14.34 -4.07
C ARG A 135 5.18 14.30 -3.03
N ILE A 136 5.59 13.10 -2.63
CA ILE A 136 6.71 12.89 -1.69
C ILE A 136 7.99 13.57 -2.23
N VAL A 137 8.33 13.31 -3.50
CA VAL A 137 9.59 13.75 -4.11
C VAL A 137 9.58 15.21 -4.56
N ASP A 138 8.46 15.73 -5.08
CA ASP A 138 8.32 17.09 -5.60
C ASP A 138 8.17 18.12 -4.46
N GLU A 139 7.67 17.70 -3.29
CA GLU A 139 7.42 18.59 -2.15
C GLU A 139 8.34 18.35 -0.93
N GLY A 140 9.14 17.29 -0.96
CA GLY A 140 10.14 16.96 0.05
C GLY A 140 11.55 17.47 -0.25
N ASP A 141 12.29 17.78 0.81
CA ASP A 141 13.74 18.01 0.75
C ASP A 141 14.48 16.68 0.97
N LEU A 142 15.45 16.37 0.11
CA LEU A 142 16.39 15.26 0.32
C LEU A 142 17.41 15.65 1.40
N VAL A 143 17.56 14.84 2.45
CA VAL A 143 18.39 15.15 3.63
C VAL A 143 19.63 14.27 3.70
N GLN A 144 19.53 12.98 3.38
CA GLN A 144 20.70 12.11 3.18
C GLN A 144 20.54 11.16 1.99
N VAL A 145 21.67 10.72 1.43
CA VAL A 145 21.76 9.58 0.52
C VAL A 145 22.82 8.61 1.03
N GLY A 146 22.43 7.36 1.29
CA GLY A 146 23.34 6.29 1.66
C GLY A 146 23.67 5.41 0.47
N PHE A 147 24.96 5.14 0.23
CA PHE A 147 25.39 4.09 -0.70
C PHE A 147 26.23 3.04 0.04
N ALA A 148 25.76 1.79 0.06
CA ALA A 148 26.55 0.64 0.54
C ALA A 148 27.04 -0.19 -0.66
N LEU A 149 28.35 -0.45 -0.73
CA LEU A 149 29.00 -1.09 -1.88
C LEU A 149 29.66 -2.43 -1.51
N ALA A 150 29.48 -3.42 -2.38
CA ALA A 150 30.21 -4.68 -2.37
C ALA A 150 30.57 -5.14 -3.78
N LYS A 151 31.78 -5.70 -3.99
CA LYS A 151 32.09 -6.43 -5.22
C LYS A 151 31.17 -7.65 -5.34
N SER A 152 30.75 -8.00 -6.56
CA SER A 152 29.83 -9.14 -6.75
C SER A 152 30.43 -10.48 -6.30
N SER A 153 31.76 -10.55 -6.24
CA SER A 153 32.59 -11.68 -5.80
C SER A 153 32.97 -11.65 -4.32
N SER A 154 32.42 -10.74 -3.49
CA SER A 154 32.66 -10.79 -2.04
C SER A 154 31.96 -11.99 -1.39
N GLY A 155 32.18 -12.19 -0.08
CA GLY A 155 31.41 -13.15 0.72
C GLY A 155 30.10 -12.56 1.27
N LEU A 156 29.61 -13.17 2.35
CA LEU A 156 28.47 -12.69 3.15
C LEU A 156 28.87 -11.73 4.28
N ASP A 157 30.17 -11.56 4.55
CA ASP A 157 30.68 -10.68 5.60
C ASP A 157 30.24 -9.21 5.40
N PRO A 158 29.38 -8.64 6.27
CA PRO A 158 28.91 -7.26 6.13
C PRO A 158 30.00 -6.20 6.39
N ASN A 159 31.10 -6.57 7.05
CA ASN A 159 32.23 -5.67 7.31
C ASN A 159 33.13 -5.51 6.06
N SER A 160 32.95 -6.38 5.07
CA SER A 160 33.57 -6.24 3.74
C SER A 160 32.95 -5.13 2.88
N PHE A 161 31.78 -4.60 3.27
CA PHE A 161 31.09 -3.54 2.54
C PHE A 161 31.73 -2.17 2.81
N ARG A 162 31.52 -1.18 1.93
CA ARG A 162 31.91 0.21 2.18
C ARG A 162 30.69 1.11 2.03
N VAL A 163 30.46 1.96 3.03
CA VAL A 163 29.26 2.78 3.14
C VAL A 163 29.67 4.25 3.05
N PHE A 164 29.08 4.98 2.12
CA PHE A 164 29.26 6.41 1.94
C PHE A 164 27.90 7.08 2.20
N GLN A 165 27.82 7.87 3.27
CA GLN A 165 26.61 8.59 3.68
C GLN A 165 26.78 10.08 3.33
N PHE A 166 26.09 10.53 2.30
CA PHE A 166 26.15 11.90 1.81
C PHE A 166 25.07 12.74 2.48
N ASN A 167 25.49 13.71 3.29
CA ASN A 167 24.60 14.57 4.05
C ASN A 167 24.30 15.83 3.24
N MET A 168 23.02 16.05 2.87
CA MET A 168 22.59 17.17 2.04
C MET A 168 22.39 18.46 2.85
N LEU A 169 22.48 19.61 2.16
CA LEU A 169 22.15 20.93 2.70
C LEU A 169 20.64 21.02 2.96
N PHE A 170 20.22 21.08 4.22
CA PHE A 170 18.81 21.13 4.60
C PHE A 170 18.54 22.24 5.64
N GLN A 171 17.82 23.26 5.22
CA GLN A 171 17.46 24.42 6.05
C GLN A 171 16.20 24.14 6.88
N TYR A 172 16.34 23.29 7.90
CA TYR A 172 15.23 22.84 8.74
C TYR A 172 14.46 24.01 9.41
N THR A 173 15.11 25.15 9.63
CA THR A 173 14.53 26.38 10.20
C THR A 173 13.52 27.07 9.28
N ALA A 174 13.51 26.74 7.98
CA ALA A 174 12.48 27.18 7.03
C ALA A 174 11.20 26.33 7.08
N ARG A 175 11.19 25.24 7.87
CA ARG A 175 10.01 24.41 8.13
C ARG A 175 9.34 24.82 9.45
N SER A 176 8.12 24.35 9.69
CA SER A 176 7.41 24.66 10.94
C SER A 176 8.17 24.12 12.16
N SER A 177 8.25 24.89 13.25
CA SER A 177 8.71 24.39 14.56
C SER A 177 7.81 23.27 15.11
N THR A 178 6.56 23.21 14.67
CA THR A 178 5.62 22.12 14.97
C THR A 178 5.69 20.96 13.99
N SER A 179 6.60 20.97 13.01
CA SER A 179 6.75 19.93 11.98
C SER A 179 6.92 18.52 12.56
N LYS A 180 6.20 17.56 12.00
CA LYS A 180 6.36 16.14 12.36
C LYS A 180 7.59 15.54 11.70
N ASN A 181 7.88 15.92 10.45
CA ASN A 181 8.98 15.37 9.67
C ASN A 181 10.34 15.86 10.20
N VAL A 182 10.47 17.15 10.56
CA VAL A 182 11.69 17.67 11.21
C VAL A 182 11.95 17.00 12.57
N ARG A 183 10.89 16.79 13.37
CA ARG A 183 11.02 16.03 14.63
C ARG A 183 11.43 14.59 14.40
N PHE A 184 10.89 13.89 13.40
CA PHE A 184 11.32 12.53 13.08
C PHE A 184 12.82 12.49 12.76
N LEU A 185 13.30 13.38 11.89
CA LEU A 185 14.71 13.41 11.48
C LEU A 185 15.67 13.70 12.67
N ARG A 186 15.32 14.64 13.55
CA ARG A 186 16.14 14.98 14.71
C ARG A 186 15.99 13.98 15.87
N ASP A 187 14.75 13.62 16.21
CA ASP A 187 14.41 12.94 17.46
C ASP A 187 14.32 11.41 17.30
N THR A 188 14.05 10.89 16.10
CA THR A 188 14.01 9.45 15.79
C THR A 188 15.26 9.00 15.02
N ALA A 189 15.55 9.60 13.87
CA ALA A 189 16.72 9.30 13.04
C ALA A 189 18.07 9.82 13.60
N LYS A 190 18.00 10.72 14.60
CA LYS A 190 19.17 11.31 15.29
C LYS A 190 20.09 12.16 14.41
N LEU A 191 19.57 12.73 13.32
CA LEU A 191 20.35 13.59 12.43
C LEU A 191 20.64 14.94 13.11
N ASN A 192 21.90 15.39 13.05
CA ASN A 192 22.25 16.74 13.49
C ASN A 192 21.84 17.78 12.45
N LEU A 193 20.65 18.36 12.62
CA LEU A 193 20.10 19.31 11.65
C LEU A 193 20.89 20.63 11.55
N ASP A 194 21.69 20.97 12.55
CA ASP A 194 22.59 22.13 12.51
C ASP A 194 23.80 21.88 11.60
N ASP A 195 24.38 20.66 11.60
CA ASP A 195 25.37 20.26 10.59
C ASP A 195 24.74 20.24 9.18
N HIS A 196 23.51 19.73 9.03
CA HIS A 196 22.79 19.78 7.74
C HIS A 196 22.52 21.21 7.24
N ALA A 197 22.26 22.17 8.13
CA ALA A 197 22.02 23.56 7.76
C ALA A 197 23.30 24.34 7.44
N SER A 198 24.47 23.92 7.98
CA SER A 198 25.73 24.67 7.90
C SER A 198 26.83 24.02 7.04
N ARG A 199 26.83 22.68 6.91
CA ARG A 199 27.87 21.87 6.27
C ARG A 199 27.34 20.87 5.25
N GLY A 200 26.02 20.76 5.08
CA GLY A 200 25.41 19.84 4.12
C GLY A 200 25.80 20.16 2.67
N ILE A 201 25.90 19.12 1.84
CA ILE A 201 26.28 19.20 0.42
C ILE A 201 25.11 19.78 -0.39
N ASN A 202 25.39 20.72 -1.30
CA ASN A 202 24.36 21.17 -2.25
C ASN A 202 23.99 20.04 -3.21
N ILE A 203 22.69 19.83 -3.47
CA ILE A 203 22.20 18.75 -4.34
C ILE A 203 22.83 18.81 -5.76
N LYS A 204 23.13 20.00 -6.30
CA LYS A 204 23.80 20.14 -7.60
C LYS A 204 25.25 19.63 -7.56
N ASP A 205 25.98 19.96 -6.50
CA ASP A 205 27.37 19.51 -6.31
C ASP A 205 27.44 18.01 -6.02
N PHE A 206 26.48 17.48 -5.28
CA PHE A 206 26.28 16.04 -5.12
C PHE A 206 26.09 15.34 -6.47
N ILE A 207 25.12 15.78 -7.27
CA ILE A 207 24.84 15.19 -8.59
C ILE A 207 26.05 15.33 -9.53
N ASN A 208 26.77 16.45 -9.51
CA ASN A 208 27.99 16.63 -10.28
C ASN A 208 29.07 15.62 -9.85
N GLY A 209 29.31 15.47 -8.54
CA GLY A 209 30.22 14.46 -7.99
C GLY A 209 29.87 13.04 -8.43
N ILE A 210 28.61 12.61 -8.24
CA ILE A 210 28.12 11.28 -8.61
C ILE A 210 28.25 11.00 -10.12
N ARG A 211 28.02 12.00 -10.99
CA ARG A 211 28.26 11.86 -12.44
C ARG A 211 29.73 11.52 -12.75
N THR A 212 30.71 11.97 -11.97
CA THR A 212 32.14 11.64 -12.18
C THR A 212 32.56 10.24 -11.73
N LEU A 213 31.72 9.53 -10.97
CA LEU A 213 32.02 8.19 -10.43
C LEU A 213 31.78 7.05 -11.42
N GLY A 214 31.07 7.30 -12.53
CA GLY A 214 30.77 6.27 -13.53
C GLY A 214 29.80 5.18 -13.06
N ILE A 215 29.05 5.41 -11.97
CA ILE A 215 28.07 4.42 -11.44
C ILE A 215 26.70 4.49 -12.13
N LEU A 216 26.37 5.63 -12.74
CA LEU A 216 25.14 5.87 -13.47
C LEU A 216 25.24 5.36 -14.91
N GLU A 217 24.13 4.89 -15.47
CA GLU A 217 24.02 4.28 -16.81
C GLU A 217 24.95 3.06 -17.04
N ASN A 218 25.66 2.60 -16.01
CA ASN A 218 26.66 1.54 -16.05
C ASN A 218 26.03 0.15 -15.84
N ARG A 219 26.38 -0.81 -16.70
CA ARG A 219 25.86 -2.20 -16.67
C ARG A 219 26.61 -3.13 -15.71
N ASN A 220 27.78 -2.74 -15.22
CA ASN A 220 28.55 -3.49 -14.23
C ASN A 220 28.14 -3.15 -12.78
N ILE A 221 27.46 -2.03 -12.58
CA ILE A 221 26.76 -1.71 -11.33
C ILE A 221 25.41 -2.43 -11.32
N THR A 222 25.00 -2.94 -10.16
CA THR A 222 23.63 -3.40 -9.89
C THR A 222 23.11 -2.75 -8.61
N TRP A 223 22.03 -1.98 -8.76
CA TRP A 223 21.43 -1.16 -7.73
C TRP A 223 20.46 -1.97 -6.87
N ILE A 224 20.59 -1.92 -5.56
CA ILE A 224 19.70 -2.62 -4.61
C ILE A 224 18.89 -1.58 -3.84
N THR A 225 17.60 -1.78 -3.70
CA THR A 225 16.71 -0.93 -2.89
C THR A 225 15.84 -1.78 -1.98
N PHE A 226 15.22 -1.14 -0.98
CA PHE A 226 14.04 -1.66 -0.31
C PHE A 226 12.97 -0.57 -0.38
N GLN A 227 11.90 -0.79 -1.16
CA GLN A 227 10.82 0.19 -1.34
C GLN A 227 11.26 1.46 -2.09
N GLY A 228 12.22 1.33 -3.02
CA GLY A 228 13.06 2.44 -3.51
C GLY A 228 12.48 3.33 -4.61
N TYR A 229 11.15 3.46 -4.67
CA TYR A 229 10.50 4.42 -5.58
C TYR A 229 10.82 5.87 -5.19
N SER A 230 10.96 6.16 -3.89
CA SER A 230 11.40 7.47 -3.36
C SER A 230 12.88 7.72 -3.65
N ASP A 231 13.75 6.75 -3.41
CA ASP A 231 15.21 6.88 -3.60
C ASP A 231 15.54 7.19 -5.07
N PHE A 232 15.00 6.38 -5.98
CA PHE A 232 15.12 6.62 -7.40
C PHE A 232 14.37 7.89 -7.82
N GLY A 233 13.26 8.24 -7.17
CA GLY A 233 12.55 9.51 -7.35
C GLY A 233 13.44 10.74 -7.12
N TYR A 234 13.97 10.90 -5.91
CA TYR A 234 14.86 12.01 -5.57
C TYR A 234 16.10 12.06 -6.46
N LEU A 235 16.75 10.91 -6.67
CA LEU A 235 17.94 10.84 -7.53
C LEU A 235 17.61 11.18 -9.00
N ILE A 236 16.48 10.75 -9.55
CA ILE A 236 16.08 11.09 -10.93
C ILE A 236 15.72 12.56 -11.05
N ARG A 237 14.94 13.13 -10.12
CA ARG A 237 14.58 14.56 -10.11
C ARG A 237 15.84 15.43 -10.10
N ALA A 238 16.79 15.11 -9.23
CA ALA A 238 18.08 15.78 -9.14
C ALA A 238 18.98 15.53 -10.38
N LEU A 239 18.99 14.32 -10.96
CA LEU A 239 19.75 14.00 -12.17
C LEU A 239 19.23 14.70 -13.44
N GLN A 240 17.95 15.06 -13.47
CA GLN A 240 17.34 15.90 -14.52
C GLN A 240 17.56 17.41 -14.29
N ASP A 241 18.15 17.82 -13.16
CA ASP A 241 18.23 19.21 -12.69
C ASP A 241 16.86 19.92 -12.66
N SER A 242 15.83 19.18 -12.25
CA SER A 242 14.42 19.60 -12.30
C SER A 242 13.85 19.88 -10.91
N SER A 243 12.92 20.84 -10.82
CA SER A 243 12.10 21.08 -9.64
C SER A 243 11.01 20.02 -9.41
N VAL A 244 10.65 19.27 -10.47
CA VAL A 244 9.62 18.21 -10.43
C VAL A 244 10.11 16.91 -11.07
N LEU A 245 9.61 15.77 -10.59
CA LEU A 245 9.79 14.45 -11.15
C LEU A 245 9.03 14.32 -12.50
N ALA A 246 9.25 13.21 -13.21
CA ALA A 246 8.63 12.98 -14.51
C ALA A 246 7.09 13.06 -14.45
N HIS A 247 6.47 13.59 -15.50
CA HIS A 247 5.02 13.83 -15.48
C HIS A 247 4.18 12.54 -15.43
N SER A 248 4.67 11.44 -16.03
CA SER A 248 4.01 10.13 -16.05
C SER A 248 4.90 9.01 -15.50
N ARG A 249 4.26 7.97 -14.97
CA ARG A 249 4.93 6.78 -14.42
C ARG A 249 5.78 6.05 -15.46
N ALA A 250 5.30 5.97 -16.70
CA ALA A 250 6.04 5.35 -17.81
C ALA A 250 7.38 6.06 -18.07
N GLU A 251 7.39 7.40 -17.99
CA GLU A 251 8.62 8.19 -18.16
C GLU A 251 9.56 8.03 -16.96
N PHE A 252 9.05 8.02 -15.72
CA PHE A 252 9.84 7.70 -14.54
C PHE A 252 10.51 6.31 -14.63
N VAL A 253 9.75 5.27 -14.97
CA VAL A 253 10.26 3.91 -15.16
C VAL A 253 11.32 3.86 -16.27
N ARG A 254 11.13 4.62 -17.36
CA ARG A 254 12.13 4.75 -18.44
C ARG A 254 13.42 5.42 -17.96
N LEU A 255 13.33 6.49 -17.17
CA LEU A 255 14.48 7.19 -16.59
C LEU A 255 15.21 6.31 -15.54
N ALA A 256 14.47 5.59 -14.70
CA ALA A 256 15.04 4.65 -13.74
C ALA A 256 15.80 3.52 -14.46
N LYS A 257 15.20 2.90 -15.48
CA LYS A 257 15.85 1.86 -16.29
C LYS A 257 17.00 2.38 -17.15
N ARG A 258 17.09 3.69 -17.37
CA ARG A 258 18.26 4.36 -17.98
C ARG A 258 19.39 4.51 -16.95
N TYR A 259 19.18 5.26 -15.87
CA TYR A 259 20.24 5.56 -14.89
C TYR A 259 20.66 4.33 -14.08
N PHE A 260 19.71 3.49 -13.69
CA PHE A 260 19.90 2.30 -12.86
C PHE A 260 19.71 1.03 -13.72
N ARG A 261 20.63 0.83 -14.68
CA ARG A 261 20.55 -0.20 -15.75
C ARG A 261 20.28 -1.63 -15.30
N SER A 262 20.61 -1.94 -14.05
CA SER A 262 20.52 -3.25 -13.42
C SER A 262 20.08 -2.98 -11.99
N SER A 263 18.91 -3.46 -11.57
CA SER A 263 18.41 -3.23 -10.20
C SER A 263 17.54 -4.37 -9.65
N TYR A 264 17.38 -4.39 -8.32
CA TYR A 264 16.44 -5.24 -7.59
C TYR A 264 15.87 -4.47 -6.39
N ASP A 265 14.54 -4.49 -6.24
CA ASP A 265 13.85 -3.97 -5.05
C ASP A 265 13.44 -5.12 -4.12
N LEU A 266 13.94 -5.12 -2.89
CA LEU A 266 13.66 -6.17 -1.90
C LEU A 266 12.23 -6.13 -1.35
N LYS A 267 11.57 -4.95 -1.36
CA LYS A 267 10.19 -4.81 -0.89
C LYS A 267 9.22 -5.57 -1.79
N LEU A 268 9.50 -5.59 -3.09
CA LEU A 268 8.74 -6.36 -4.08
C LEU A 268 8.75 -7.86 -3.75
N LEU A 269 9.93 -8.42 -3.48
CA LEU A 269 10.09 -9.85 -3.13
C LEU A 269 9.33 -10.22 -1.86
N LEU A 270 9.41 -9.35 -0.83
CA LEU A 270 8.69 -9.52 0.43
C LEU A 270 7.17 -9.45 0.23
N SER A 271 6.67 -8.56 -0.64
CA SER A 271 5.24 -8.47 -0.98
C SER A 271 4.73 -9.66 -1.79
N LEU A 272 5.60 -10.31 -2.56
CA LEU A 272 5.29 -11.52 -3.32
C LEU A 272 5.37 -12.82 -2.50
N GLY A 273 5.84 -12.77 -1.25
CA GLY A 273 6.02 -13.97 -0.41
C GLY A 273 7.22 -14.83 -0.82
N VAL A 274 8.26 -14.24 -1.42
CA VAL A 274 9.47 -14.96 -1.87
C VAL A 274 10.26 -15.44 -0.64
N ARG A 275 9.99 -16.69 -0.23
CA ARG A 275 10.62 -17.47 0.87
C ARG A 275 10.50 -16.89 2.29
N CYS A 276 10.24 -15.60 2.44
CA CYS A 276 9.60 -15.07 3.64
C CYS A 276 8.14 -15.55 3.67
N GLN A 277 7.59 -15.84 4.85
CA GLN A 277 6.14 -15.83 5.02
C GLN A 277 5.62 -14.47 4.53
N LYS A 278 4.48 -14.44 3.81
CA LYS A 278 3.86 -13.17 3.47
C LYS A 278 3.69 -12.33 4.74
N PRO A 279 3.97 -11.02 4.69
CA PRO A 279 3.94 -10.18 5.89
C PRO A 279 2.51 -10.07 6.41
N SER A 280 2.14 -10.98 7.32
CA SER A 280 0.82 -10.99 7.93
C SER A 280 0.56 -9.63 8.56
N ARG A 281 -0.56 -9.01 8.18
CA ARG A 281 -0.98 -7.70 8.69
C ARG A 281 -1.22 -7.72 10.21
N SER A 282 -1.36 -8.90 10.82
CA SER A 282 -1.45 -9.09 12.28
C SER A 282 -0.11 -9.15 13.00
N VAL A 283 1.04 -9.23 12.30
CA VAL A 283 2.38 -9.30 12.91
C VAL A 283 3.13 -7.98 12.70
N PRO A 284 3.32 -7.16 13.74
CA PRO A 284 4.01 -5.87 13.62
C PRO A 284 5.42 -6.00 13.03
N GLY A 285 5.73 -5.16 12.05
CA GLY A 285 7.06 -5.09 11.42
C GLY A 285 7.37 -6.18 10.38
N SER A 286 6.50 -7.17 10.17
CA SER A 286 6.70 -8.27 9.21
C SER A 286 7.03 -7.79 7.78
N GLY A 287 6.40 -6.69 7.34
CA GLY A 287 6.60 -6.08 6.02
C GLY A 287 7.71 -5.01 5.91
N SER A 288 8.61 -4.92 6.90
CA SER A 288 9.67 -3.90 6.99
C SER A 288 11.07 -4.46 6.68
N LEU A 289 12.03 -3.58 6.35
CA LEU A 289 13.45 -3.96 6.18
C LEU A 289 14.01 -4.62 7.44
N LYS A 290 13.63 -4.12 8.62
CA LYS A 290 13.97 -4.69 9.93
C LYS A 290 13.42 -6.11 10.11
N GLY A 291 12.19 -6.36 9.65
CA GLY A 291 11.56 -7.68 9.65
C GLY A 291 12.25 -8.66 8.71
N LEU A 292 12.58 -8.22 7.49
CA LEU A 292 13.35 -9.00 6.51
C LEU A 292 14.77 -9.33 7.01
N ALA A 293 15.45 -8.36 7.64
CA ALA A 293 16.76 -8.59 8.23
C ALA A 293 16.70 -9.63 9.36
N ALA A 294 15.68 -9.52 10.24
CA ALA A 294 15.46 -10.46 11.33
C ALA A 294 15.17 -11.89 10.82
N SER A 295 14.32 -12.06 9.78
CA SER A 295 14.01 -13.38 9.21
C SER A 295 15.21 -14.03 8.52
N LEU A 296 16.14 -13.23 7.97
CA LEU A 296 17.40 -13.68 7.37
C LEU A 296 18.58 -13.76 8.36
N GLY A 297 18.38 -13.43 9.64
CA GLY A 297 19.44 -13.37 10.65
C GLY A 297 20.52 -12.31 10.39
N VAL A 298 20.25 -11.34 9.51
CA VAL A 298 21.16 -10.24 9.16
C VAL A 298 21.11 -9.17 10.24
N LYS A 299 22.29 -8.76 10.74
CA LYS A 299 22.41 -7.71 11.76
C LYS A 299 22.63 -6.34 11.13
N ARG A 300 21.99 -5.31 11.67
CA ARG A 300 22.24 -3.90 11.32
C ARG A 300 23.60 -3.45 11.84
N SER A 301 24.32 -2.68 11.02
CA SER A 301 25.46 -1.86 11.45
C SER A 301 25.09 -0.39 11.32
N GLY A 302 25.24 0.38 12.40
CA GLY A 302 24.85 1.80 12.45
C GLY A 302 23.43 2.05 12.97
N GLN A 303 23.02 3.32 12.97
CA GLN A 303 21.74 3.79 13.50
C GLN A 303 20.56 3.38 12.60
N GLU A 304 19.38 3.12 13.18
CA GLU A 304 18.15 2.87 12.42
C GLU A 304 17.45 4.18 12.05
N HIS A 305 16.93 4.28 10.82
CA HIS A 305 16.59 5.54 10.16
C HIS A 305 17.84 6.39 9.94
N GLY A 306 18.79 5.81 9.20
CA GLY A 306 20.03 6.47 8.81
C GLY A 306 20.49 5.86 7.51
N SER A 307 20.45 6.64 6.43
CA SER A 307 20.49 6.13 5.06
C SER A 307 21.69 5.21 4.75
N GLY A 308 22.87 5.46 5.31
CA GLY A 308 24.02 4.57 5.16
C GLY A 308 23.84 3.19 5.81
N SER A 309 23.17 3.14 6.96
CA SER A 309 22.86 1.93 7.74
C SER A 309 21.70 1.14 7.13
N ASP A 310 20.65 1.81 6.66
CA ASP A 310 19.53 1.16 5.98
C ASP A 310 19.93 0.67 4.56
N ALA A 311 20.81 1.38 3.85
CA ALA A 311 21.47 0.85 2.64
C ALA A 311 22.39 -0.36 2.95
N HIS A 312 23.16 -0.33 4.05
CA HIS A 312 24.01 -1.46 4.47
C HIS A 312 23.18 -2.71 4.79
N LEU A 313 22.09 -2.53 5.54
CA LEU A 313 21.16 -3.60 5.90
C LEU A 313 20.45 -4.17 4.68
N THR A 314 20.00 -3.31 3.76
CA THR A 314 19.44 -3.68 2.45
C THR A 314 20.43 -4.51 1.63
N LEU A 315 21.70 -4.10 1.55
CA LEU A 315 22.74 -4.88 0.89
C LEU A 315 22.95 -6.25 1.55
N GLY A 316 23.00 -6.29 2.89
CA GLY A 316 23.13 -7.52 3.66
C GLY A 316 22.01 -8.53 3.36
N CYS A 317 20.76 -8.07 3.34
CA CYS A 317 19.59 -8.90 3.02
C CYS A 317 19.65 -9.45 1.59
N PHE A 318 19.92 -8.59 0.59
CA PHE A 318 20.08 -9.03 -0.81
C PHE A 318 21.21 -10.05 -0.96
N ARG A 319 22.35 -9.82 -0.30
CA ARG A 319 23.52 -10.71 -0.38
C ARG A 319 23.23 -12.06 0.26
N HIS A 320 22.49 -12.10 1.37
CA HIS A 320 22.01 -13.34 1.98
C HIS A 320 21.10 -14.10 1.00
N LEU A 321 20.04 -13.47 0.48
CA LEU A 321 19.11 -14.09 -0.47
C LEU A 321 19.80 -14.61 -1.74
N MET A 322 20.82 -13.90 -2.24
CA MET A 322 21.50 -14.25 -3.48
C MET A 322 22.54 -15.38 -3.36
N LEU A 323 23.10 -15.62 -2.16
CA LEU A 323 24.16 -16.61 -1.92
C LEU A 323 23.71 -17.81 -1.07
N SER A 324 22.91 -17.60 -0.03
CA SER A 324 22.47 -18.66 0.89
C SER A 324 21.27 -19.44 0.35
N ASP A 325 20.33 -18.77 -0.33
CA ASP A 325 19.10 -19.39 -0.85
C ASP A 325 19.13 -19.47 -2.38
N ARG A 326 19.38 -20.67 -2.91
CA ARG A 326 19.40 -20.91 -4.36
C ARG A 326 18.02 -20.73 -5.03
N ALA A 327 16.91 -20.94 -4.30
CA ALA A 327 15.57 -20.76 -4.82
C ALA A 327 15.24 -19.26 -4.90
N ALA A 328 15.39 -18.53 -3.80
CA ALA A 328 15.21 -17.07 -3.80
C ALA A 328 16.16 -16.39 -4.81
N SER A 329 17.44 -16.77 -4.86
CA SER A 329 18.43 -16.29 -5.84
C SER A 329 18.03 -16.57 -7.29
N SER A 330 17.18 -17.57 -7.56
CA SER A 330 16.66 -17.84 -8.91
C SER A 330 15.45 -16.95 -9.23
N GLU A 331 14.47 -16.89 -8.32
CA GLU A 331 13.24 -16.09 -8.44
C GLU A 331 13.52 -14.58 -8.47
N LEU A 332 14.48 -14.10 -7.67
CA LEU A 332 15.02 -12.73 -7.69
C LEU A 332 15.31 -12.23 -9.10
N ARG A 333 15.89 -13.09 -9.96
CA ARG A 333 16.35 -12.73 -11.31
C ARG A 333 15.21 -12.46 -12.28
N CYS A 334 14.02 -13.04 -12.03
CA CYS A 334 12.81 -12.78 -12.80
C CYS A 334 12.31 -11.34 -12.60
N TYR A 335 12.47 -10.79 -11.39
CA TYR A 335 12.01 -9.44 -11.02
C TYR A 335 13.08 -8.36 -11.20
N LYS A 336 14.17 -8.67 -11.91
CA LYS A 336 15.23 -7.72 -12.25
C LYS A 336 14.65 -6.47 -12.94
N ASN A 337 15.13 -5.31 -12.53
CA ASN A 337 14.69 -3.99 -13.03
C ASN A 337 13.18 -3.75 -12.86
N THR A 338 12.53 -4.34 -11.85
CA THR A 338 11.16 -4.00 -11.43
C THR A 338 11.24 -3.23 -10.12
N ILE A 339 10.61 -2.05 -10.06
CA ILE A 339 10.54 -1.21 -8.86
C ILE A 339 9.23 -1.51 -8.11
N TYR A 340 9.27 -1.61 -6.78
CA TYR A 340 8.06 -1.86 -5.99
C TYR A 340 7.02 -0.73 -6.16
N GLY A 341 5.74 -1.10 -6.14
CA GLY A 341 4.62 -0.15 -6.17
C GLY A 341 4.32 0.43 -7.55
N VAL A 342 5.33 0.99 -8.23
CA VAL A 342 5.19 1.69 -9.53
C VAL A 342 5.28 0.77 -10.75
N GLU A 343 5.67 -0.50 -10.58
CA GLU A 343 5.71 -1.49 -11.66
C GLU A 343 5.04 -2.83 -11.28
N ASN A 344 4.37 -3.42 -12.27
CA ASN A 344 3.76 -4.74 -12.17
C ASN A 344 4.78 -5.80 -12.63
N PRO A 345 5.22 -6.74 -11.76
CA PRO A 345 6.33 -7.66 -12.04
C PRO A 345 6.05 -8.65 -13.18
N LEU A 346 6.93 -8.75 -14.18
CA LEU A 346 6.77 -9.70 -15.31
C LEU A 346 6.59 -11.15 -14.82
N PRO A 347 5.72 -11.98 -15.45
CA PRO A 347 5.28 -13.24 -14.85
C PRO A 347 6.42 -14.25 -14.87
N GLY A 348 7.00 -14.50 -13.70
CA GLY A 348 8.33 -15.10 -13.55
C GLY A 348 8.32 -16.55 -13.09
N THR A 349 7.60 -17.45 -13.79
CA THR A 349 7.59 -18.92 -13.57
C THR A 349 7.11 -19.46 -12.22
N SER A 350 7.05 -18.66 -11.15
CA SER A 350 6.15 -18.90 -10.03
C SER A 350 4.71 -18.66 -10.51
N GLY A 351 3.80 -19.62 -10.27
CA GLY A 351 2.43 -19.58 -10.78
C GLY A 351 1.63 -18.38 -10.26
N ALA A 352 0.65 -17.92 -11.03
CA ALA A 352 -0.19 -16.76 -10.67
C ALA A 352 -0.74 -16.92 -9.24
N ASN A 353 -0.45 -15.93 -8.38
CA ASN A 353 -0.55 -15.95 -6.91
C ASN A 353 -1.50 -17.02 -6.32
N ALA A 354 -0.95 -18.16 -5.88
CA ALA A 354 -1.69 -19.21 -5.17
C ALA A 354 -2.12 -18.83 -3.73
N ASP A 355 -2.13 -17.53 -3.42
CA ASP A 355 -2.07 -16.96 -2.08
C ASP A 355 -2.53 -15.48 -2.14
N ALA A 356 -3.60 -15.19 -2.90
CA ALA A 356 -4.09 -13.82 -3.06
C ALA A 356 -4.73 -13.30 -1.76
N ASP A 357 -4.62 -12.01 -1.50
CA ASP A 357 -5.26 -11.35 -0.35
C ASP A 357 -6.79 -11.40 -0.54
N GLN A 358 -7.46 -12.34 0.13
CA GLN A 358 -8.91 -12.36 0.20
C GLN A 358 -9.42 -11.17 1.03
N VAL A 359 -10.40 -10.45 0.48
CA VAL A 359 -11.00 -9.28 1.12
C VAL A 359 -12.50 -9.47 1.19
N ASP A 360 -12.98 -9.78 2.40
CA ASP A 360 -14.39 -9.90 2.71
C ASP A 360 -15.06 -8.52 2.61
N VAL A 361 -16.04 -8.38 1.72
CA VAL A 361 -16.79 -7.15 1.50
C VAL A 361 -18.18 -7.29 2.12
N TRP A 362 -18.42 -6.42 3.10
CA TRP A 362 -19.64 -6.27 3.91
C TRP A 362 -20.22 -4.88 3.67
N ALA A 363 -21.43 -4.58 4.16
CA ALA A 363 -22.02 -3.26 3.99
C ALA A 363 -21.16 -2.12 4.61
N SER A 364 -20.34 -2.43 5.61
CA SER A 364 -19.50 -1.47 6.34
C SER A 364 -18.21 -1.04 5.63
N ASN A 365 -17.67 -1.83 4.69
CA ASN A 365 -16.48 -1.49 3.90
C ASN A 365 -16.75 -1.35 2.39
N PHE A 366 -18.00 -1.57 1.95
CA PHE A 366 -18.45 -1.57 0.57
C PHE A 366 -17.98 -0.37 -0.26
N ASP A 367 -18.27 0.86 0.19
CA ASP A 367 -17.91 2.09 -0.54
C ASP A 367 -16.40 2.33 -0.65
N THR A 368 -15.62 1.77 0.28
CA THR A 368 -14.16 1.84 0.27
C THR A 368 -13.60 0.90 -0.80
N GLU A 369 -13.99 -0.38 -0.77
CA GLU A 369 -13.47 -1.38 -1.71
C GLU A 369 -14.04 -1.18 -3.13
N ILE A 370 -15.24 -0.61 -3.29
CA ILE A 370 -15.76 -0.20 -4.61
C ILE A 370 -14.89 0.86 -5.28
N ARG A 371 -14.35 1.84 -4.55
CA ARG A 371 -13.47 2.87 -5.13
C ARG A 371 -12.19 2.25 -5.70
N ILE A 372 -11.71 1.18 -5.07
CA ILE A 372 -10.54 0.40 -5.48
C ILE A 372 -10.86 -0.42 -6.74
N ILE A 373 -11.99 -1.14 -6.73
CA ILE A 373 -12.47 -1.95 -7.86
C ILE A 373 -12.77 -1.07 -9.08
N THR A 374 -13.57 -0.02 -8.94
CA THR A 374 -13.95 0.85 -10.06
C THR A 374 -12.76 1.64 -10.62
N GLY A 375 -11.84 2.08 -9.75
CA GLY A 375 -10.57 2.69 -10.17
C GLY A 375 -9.62 1.75 -10.93
N SER A 376 -9.78 0.42 -10.79
CA SER A 376 -9.01 -0.58 -11.53
C SER A 376 -9.52 -0.82 -12.96
N LEU A 377 -10.77 -0.46 -13.26
CA LEU A 377 -11.52 -1.00 -14.41
C LEU A 377 -11.57 -0.07 -15.64
N ASP A 378 -10.83 1.03 -15.63
CA ASP A 378 -10.48 1.80 -16.84
C ASP A 378 -9.34 1.14 -17.66
N VAL A 379 -8.87 -0.04 -17.23
CA VAL A 379 -7.71 -0.75 -17.81
C VAL A 379 -8.16 -1.97 -18.65
N GLN A 380 -7.51 -2.18 -19.80
CA GLN A 380 -7.69 -3.37 -20.65
C GLN A 380 -7.16 -4.63 -19.93
N GLY A 381 -7.96 -5.70 -19.81
CA GLY A 381 -7.58 -6.86 -19.00
C GLY A 381 -8.57 -8.03 -18.96
N LEU A 382 -8.35 -8.93 -18.00
CA LEU A 382 -9.14 -10.14 -17.74
C LEU A 382 -9.83 -10.01 -16.37
N LEU A 383 -11.16 -10.09 -16.35
CA LEU A 383 -11.97 -10.02 -15.15
C LEU A 383 -12.50 -11.43 -14.83
N THR A 384 -12.38 -11.89 -13.59
CA THR A 384 -12.88 -13.20 -13.16
C THR A 384 -13.92 -13.06 -12.08
N VAL A 385 -14.94 -13.91 -12.19
CA VAL A 385 -16.13 -13.87 -11.36
C VAL A 385 -16.50 -15.29 -10.96
N GLU A 386 -16.52 -15.56 -9.66
CA GLU A 386 -17.01 -16.82 -9.11
C GLU A 386 -18.07 -16.56 -8.05
N VAL A 387 -19.04 -17.47 -7.94
CA VAL A 387 -20.15 -17.36 -6.99
C VAL A 387 -20.24 -18.67 -6.23
N GLU A 388 -20.50 -18.58 -4.93
CA GLU A 388 -21.04 -19.66 -4.12
C GLU A 388 -22.42 -19.25 -3.60
N PHE A 389 -23.38 -20.17 -3.59
CA PHE A 389 -24.65 -19.97 -2.89
C PHE A 389 -24.54 -20.64 -1.53
N THR A 390 -24.67 -19.88 -0.44
CA THR A 390 -24.27 -20.28 0.92
C THR A 390 -25.11 -21.40 1.55
N ASN A 391 -26.02 -22.02 0.79
CA ASN A 391 -26.92 -23.11 1.23
C ASN A 391 -26.92 -24.32 0.27
N SER A 392 -26.02 -24.38 -0.71
CA SER A 392 -25.95 -25.51 -1.66
C SER A 392 -24.53 -26.02 -1.82
N THR A 393 -24.29 -27.27 -1.43
CA THR A 393 -23.10 -28.02 -1.85
C THR A 393 -23.08 -28.06 -3.39
N ILE A 394 -22.05 -27.48 -4.00
CA ILE A 394 -21.99 -27.32 -5.48
C ILE A 394 -21.78 -28.69 -6.15
N ASN A 395 -22.89 -29.38 -6.42
CA ASN A 395 -22.95 -30.38 -7.47
C ASN A 395 -22.98 -29.63 -8.81
N HIS A 396 -22.06 -29.95 -9.72
CA HIS A 396 -21.75 -29.17 -10.94
C HIS A 396 -22.87 -29.11 -12.01
N ILE A 397 -24.10 -29.53 -11.70
CA ILE A 397 -25.22 -29.66 -12.66
C ILE A 397 -26.53 -29.20 -12.00
N MET A 398 -26.70 -27.89 -11.79
CA MET A 398 -28.02 -27.30 -11.49
C MET A 398 -28.71 -26.87 -12.78
N SER A 399 -30.00 -27.19 -12.93
CA SER A 399 -30.82 -26.75 -14.06
C SER A 399 -31.21 -25.26 -13.95
N TYR A 400 -31.48 -24.61 -15.09
CA TYR A 400 -31.87 -23.19 -15.15
C TYR A 400 -33.00 -22.81 -14.17
N ALA A 401 -33.95 -23.70 -13.93
CA ALA A 401 -35.06 -23.50 -12.99
C ALA A 401 -34.61 -23.49 -11.51
N GLU A 402 -33.65 -24.34 -11.15
CA GLU A 402 -33.04 -24.37 -9.81
C GLU A 402 -32.18 -23.12 -9.59
N VAL A 403 -31.37 -22.71 -10.58
CA VAL A 403 -30.57 -21.47 -10.49
C VAL A 403 -31.46 -20.24 -10.31
N ARG A 404 -32.56 -20.15 -11.08
CA ARG A 404 -33.54 -19.06 -10.94
C ARG A 404 -34.17 -19.04 -9.55
N THR A 405 -34.38 -20.20 -8.93
CA THR A 405 -34.92 -20.32 -7.58
C THR A 405 -33.90 -19.84 -6.54
N GLU A 406 -32.64 -20.27 -6.62
CA GLU A 406 -31.62 -19.86 -5.65
C GLU A 406 -31.21 -18.39 -5.80
N ALA A 407 -31.04 -17.91 -7.04
CA ALA A 407 -30.79 -16.50 -7.33
C ALA A 407 -31.90 -15.58 -6.78
N SER A 408 -33.17 -16.03 -6.79
CA SER A 408 -34.29 -15.28 -6.20
C SER A 408 -34.25 -15.16 -4.67
N ARG A 409 -33.43 -15.96 -3.98
CA ARG A 409 -33.18 -15.84 -2.53
C ARG A 409 -32.13 -14.80 -2.18
N CYS A 410 -31.37 -14.31 -3.17
CA CYS A 410 -30.37 -13.23 -3.06
C CYS A 410 -29.21 -13.43 -2.05
N LYS A 411 -29.12 -14.55 -1.33
CA LYS A 411 -27.98 -14.86 -0.43
C LYS A 411 -26.90 -15.67 -1.15
N ALA A 412 -25.70 -15.10 -1.28
CA ALA A 412 -24.58 -15.70 -1.99
C ALA A 412 -23.24 -15.01 -1.65
N ASP A 413 -22.14 -15.73 -1.74
CA ASP A 413 -20.79 -15.18 -1.69
C ASP A 413 -20.24 -15.03 -3.11
N LEU A 414 -20.09 -13.79 -3.57
CA LEU A 414 -19.58 -13.45 -4.90
C LEU A 414 -18.10 -13.04 -4.81
N ALA A 415 -17.19 -13.85 -5.35
CA ALA A 415 -15.80 -13.49 -5.52
C ALA A 415 -15.55 -12.79 -6.86
N ILE A 416 -14.84 -11.66 -6.83
CA ILE A 416 -14.36 -10.94 -8.01
C ILE A 416 -12.83 -10.85 -7.96
N GLY A 417 -12.17 -11.35 -9.00
CA GLY A 417 -10.73 -11.16 -9.25
C GLY A 417 -10.52 -10.31 -10.49
N ILE A 418 -9.87 -9.15 -10.36
CA ILE A 418 -9.52 -8.30 -11.51
C ILE A 418 -8.08 -8.60 -11.90
N SER A 419 -7.77 -8.78 -13.19
CA SER A 419 -6.40 -9.06 -13.62
C SER A 419 -6.00 -8.40 -14.94
N ASP A 420 -4.69 -8.32 -15.17
CA ASP A 420 -4.15 -7.91 -16.45
C ASP A 420 -4.01 -9.08 -17.45
N ASN A 421 -3.66 -8.77 -18.70
CA ASN A 421 -3.42 -9.76 -19.76
C ASN A 421 -2.20 -10.69 -19.53
N ASN A 422 -1.66 -10.74 -18.30
CA ASN A 422 -0.57 -11.59 -17.88
C ASN A 422 -0.87 -12.37 -16.58
N GLY A 423 -2.10 -12.28 -16.05
CA GLY A 423 -2.56 -13.03 -14.88
C GLY A 423 -2.18 -12.44 -13.53
N ARG A 424 -1.82 -11.15 -13.47
CA ARG A 424 -1.65 -10.45 -12.19
C ARG A 424 -2.98 -9.98 -11.66
N LEU A 425 -3.35 -10.42 -10.46
CA LEU A 425 -4.45 -9.82 -9.72
C LEU A 425 -4.16 -8.35 -9.38
N ALA A 426 -5.15 -7.48 -9.55
CA ALA A 426 -5.13 -6.10 -9.09
C ALA A 426 -4.88 -6.09 -7.56
N TYR A 427 -3.84 -5.37 -7.13
CA TYR A 427 -3.35 -5.33 -5.74
C TYR A 427 -2.99 -6.69 -5.12
N GLY A 428 -2.93 -7.76 -5.92
CA GLY A 428 -2.85 -9.13 -5.41
C GLY A 428 -4.10 -9.60 -4.65
N ARG A 429 -5.25 -8.95 -4.82
CA ARG A 429 -6.50 -9.22 -4.07
C ARG A 429 -7.52 -10.04 -4.85
N VAL A 430 -8.43 -10.69 -4.11
CA VAL A 430 -9.75 -11.13 -4.59
C VAL A 430 -10.79 -10.63 -3.59
N TRP A 431 -11.88 -10.05 -4.06
CA TRP A 431 -12.94 -9.50 -3.21
C TRP A 431 -14.11 -10.47 -3.10
N THR A 432 -14.41 -10.96 -1.90
CA THR A 432 -15.57 -11.83 -1.64
C THR A 432 -16.69 -10.99 -1.04
N PHE A 433 -17.71 -10.68 -1.84
CA PHE A 433 -18.90 -9.95 -1.41
C PHE A 433 -19.88 -10.92 -0.75
N HIS A 434 -20.11 -10.75 0.55
CA HIS A 434 -21.12 -11.51 1.28
C HIS A 434 -22.48 -10.86 1.06
N VAL A 435 -23.25 -11.39 0.11
CA VAL A 435 -24.54 -10.84 -0.30
C VAL A 435 -25.66 -11.44 0.55
N GLU A 436 -26.50 -10.59 1.10
CA GLU A 436 -27.64 -10.99 1.93
C GLU A 436 -29.00 -10.71 1.29
N ALA A 437 -29.97 -11.55 1.67
CA ALA A 437 -31.32 -11.55 1.11
C ALA A 437 -32.14 -10.30 1.46
N GLN A 438 -31.86 -9.66 2.61
CA GLN A 438 -32.63 -8.54 3.16
C GLN A 438 -31.71 -7.43 3.66
N GLN A 439 -32.13 -6.18 3.49
CA GLN A 439 -31.39 -5.02 3.96
C GLN A 439 -31.38 -4.98 5.49
N GLY A 440 -30.19 -4.92 6.10
CA GLY A 440 -30.04 -4.98 7.55
C GLY A 440 -30.06 -6.40 8.14
N ALA A 441 -29.99 -7.44 7.30
CA ALA A 441 -29.67 -8.78 7.78
C ALA A 441 -28.23 -8.83 8.29
N GLU A 442 -28.04 -9.33 9.50
CA GLU A 442 -26.75 -9.56 10.15
C GLU A 442 -26.40 -11.06 10.13
N ASP A 443 -25.11 -11.36 10.05
CA ASP A 443 -24.58 -12.71 10.22
C ASP A 443 -24.47 -13.13 11.70
N GLU A 444 -23.95 -14.34 11.96
CA GLU A 444 -23.71 -14.86 13.31
C GLU A 444 -22.70 -14.03 14.15
N GLN A 445 -22.04 -13.03 13.56
CA GLN A 445 -21.11 -12.12 14.22
C GLN A 445 -21.60 -10.65 14.24
N GLY A 446 -22.85 -10.37 13.83
CA GLY A 446 -23.41 -9.03 13.80
C GLY A 446 -22.95 -8.17 12.61
N ARG A 447 -22.43 -8.78 11.53
CA ARG A 447 -21.98 -8.09 10.33
C ARG A 447 -23.11 -7.98 9.31
N VAL A 448 -23.44 -6.77 8.88
CA VAL A 448 -24.48 -6.52 7.87
C VAL A 448 -23.96 -6.86 6.47
N GLY A 449 -24.67 -7.78 5.79
CA GLY A 449 -24.33 -8.20 4.44
C GLY A 449 -24.57 -7.14 3.35
N VAL A 450 -23.89 -7.29 2.22
CA VAL A 450 -24.09 -6.46 1.02
C VAL A 450 -25.47 -6.75 0.44
N THR A 451 -26.23 -5.72 0.02
CA THR A 451 -27.53 -5.97 -0.63
C THR A 451 -27.38 -6.20 -2.13
N ALA A 452 -28.29 -6.98 -2.72
CA ALA A 452 -28.39 -7.15 -4.17
C ALA A 452 -28.48 -5.82 -4.95
N THR A 453 -29.10 -4.77 -4.37
CA THR A 453 -29.17 -3.43 -5.01
C THR A 453 -27.84 -2.69 -4.96
N MET A 454 -27.10 -2.78 -3.85
CA MET A 454 -25.74 -2.23 -3.74
C MET A 454 -24.83 -2.88 -4.79
N LEU A 455 -24.85 -4.20 -4.89
CA LEU A 455 -24.03 -4.96 -5.84
C LEU A 455 -24.43 -4.73 -7.30
N ALA A 456 -25.73 -4.63 -7.62
CA ALA A 456 -26.18 -4.19 -8.95
C ALA A 456 -25.71 -2.77 -9.28
N GLY A 457 -25.64 -1.90 -8.26
CA GLY A 457 -25.05 -0.55 -8.35
C GLY A 457 -23.55 -0.56 -8.63
N LEU A 458 -22.79 -1.54 -8.13
CA LEU A 458 -21.41 -1.76 -8.59
C LEU A 458 -21.41 -2.10 -10.08
N LEU A 459 -22.10 -3.18 -10.46
CA LEU A 459 -22.04 -3.75 -11.81
C LEU A 459 -22.40 -2.73 -12.90
N THR A 460 -23.41 -1.86 -12.66
CA THR A 460 -23.82 -0.83 -13.63
C THR A 460 -22.88 0.38 -13.69
N ASN A 461 -22.10 0.67 -12.64
CA ASN A 461 -21.07 1.70 -12.66
C ASN A 461 -19.71 1.19 -13.17
N MET A 462 -19.51 -0.13 -13.30
CA MET A 462 -18.30 -0.68 -13.90
C MET A 462 -18.27 -0.47 -15.42
N ARG A 463 -17.34 0.36 -15.91
CA ARG A 463 -17.03 0.55 -17.34
C ARG A 463 -16.51 -0.70 -18.07
N SER A 464 -16.34 -1.82 -17.35
CA SER A 464 -16.03 -3.13 -17.89
C SER A 464 -17.27 -3.91 -18.36
N LEU A 465 -18.49 -3.55 -17.90
CA LEU A 465 -19.73 -4.12 -18.41
C LEU A 465 -19.89 -3.73 -19.89
N GLN A 466 -20.24 -4.68 -20.75
CA GLN A 466 -20.30 -4.53 -22.21
C GLN A 466 -18.97 -4.15 -22.91
N ASN A 467 -17.84 -4.01 -22.21
CA ASN A 467 -16.57 -3.61 -22.83
C ASN A 467 -15.91 -4.80 -23.54
N PRO A 468 -15.71 -4.77 -24.88
CA PRO A 468 -15.17 -5.90 -25.63
C PRO A 468 -13.70 -6.20 -25.30
N ASN A 469 -12.98 -5.25 -24.70
CA ASN A 469 -11.59 -5.40 -24.28
C ASN A 469 -11.45 -6.02 -22.88
N VAL A 470 -12.56 -6.37 -22.21
CA VAL A 470 -12.57 -7.11 -20.95
C VAL A 470 -13.07 -8.52 -21.22
N ILE A 471 -12.22 -9.51 -20.93
CA ILE A 471 -12.59 -10.93 -21.02
C ILE A 471 -13.10 -11.37 -19.64
N TRP A 472 -14.34 -11.84 -19.57
CA TRP A 472 -14.98 -12.33 -18.35
C TRP A 472 -14.77 -13.85 -18.19
N LEU A 473 -14.04 -14.29 -17.16
CA LEU A 473 -13.84 -15.72 -16.86
C LEU A 473 -14.69 -16.16 -15.67
N SER A 474 -15.16 -17.42 -15.70
CA SER A 474 -15.70 -18.12 -14.52
C SER A 474 -15.47 -19.63 -14.63
N SER A 475 -15.47 -20.34 -13.52
CA SER A 475 -15.50 -21.81 -13.48
C SER A 475 -16.87 -22.39 -13.82
N THR A 476 -17.94 -21.58 -13.84
CA THR A 476 -19.32 -22.08 -14.00
C THR A 476 -20.30 -21.08 -14.62
N ARG A 477 -21.35 -21.60 -15.28
CA ARG A 477 -22.45 -20.79 -15.86
C ARG A 477 -23.31 -20.11 -14.79
N MET A 478 -23.28 -20.62 -13.56
CA MET A 478 -24.02 -20.13 -12.40
C MET A 478 -23.70 -18.66 -12.07
N CYS A 479 -22.46 -18.24 -12.27
CA CYS A 479 -22.01 -16.89 -11.94
C CYS A 479 -22.66 -15.84 -12.84
N PHE A 480 -22.70 -16.10 -14.15
CA PHE A 480 -23.37 -15.23 -15.11
C PHE A 480 -24.89 -15.21 -14.92
N LEU A 481 -25.51 -16.35 -14.56
CA LEU A 481 -26.92 -16.41 -14.14
C LEU A 481 -27.20 -15.48 -12.94
N TYR A 482 -26.35 -15.51 -11.91
CA TYR A 482 -26.48 -14.66 -10.74
C TYR A 482 -26.27 -13.17 -11.08
N LEU A 483 -25.19 -12.82 -11.79
CA LEU A 483 -24.95 -11.43 -12.21
C LEU A 483 -26.12 -10.84 -13.02
N ILE A 484 -26.74 -11.63 -13.90
CA ILE A 484 -27.88 -11.18 -14.69
C ILE A 484 -29.12 -11.00 -13.82
N SER A 485 -29.35 -11.89 -12.84
CA SER A 485 -30.44 -11.71 -11.86
C SER A 485 -30.31 -10.42 -11.05
N LEU A 486 -29.07 -10.00 -10.72
CA LEU A 486 -28.80 -8.74 -10.02
C LEU A 486 -29.08 -7.54 -10.92
N LEU A 487 -28.64 -7.60 -12.19
CA LEU A 487 -28.81 -6.53 -13.18
C LEU A 487 -30.27 -6.34 -13.63
N THR A 488 -31.04 -7.41 -13.82
CA THR A 488 -32.41 -7.35 -14.33
C THR A 488 -33.49 -7.43 -13.25
N ARG A 489 -33.14 -7.86 -12.02
CA ARG A 489 -34.05 -8.22 -10.91
C ARG A 489 -35.07 -9.33 -11.23
N CYS A 490 -35.07 -9.88 -12.44
CA CYS A 490 -35.94 -10.95 -12.89
C CYS A 490 -35.24 -11.73 -14.01
N LEU A 491 -35.01 -13.03 -13.80
CA LEU A 491 -34.49 -13.91 -14.85
C LEU A 491 -35.63 -14.32 -15.79
N PRO A 492 -35.35 -14.47 -17.11
CA PRO A 492 -36.35 -14.97 -18.06
C PRO A 492 -37.03 -16.29 -17.64
N LEU A 493 -38.20 -16.53 -18.25
CA LEU A 493 -38.84 -17.85 -18.15
C LEU A 493 -38.12 -18.89 -19.02
N GLU A 494 -37.55 -18.45 -20.15
CA GLU A 494 -36.98 -19.28 -21.20
C GLU A 494 -35.45 -19.08 -21.32
N GLU A 495 -34.70 -20.18 -21.38
CA GLU A 495 -33.24 -20.18 -21.33
C GLU A 495 -32.58 -19.46 -22.52
N HIS A 496 -33.21 -19.49 -23.71
CA HIS A 496 -32.68 -18.82 -24.90
C HIS A 496 -32.71 -17.28 -24.76
N CYS A 497 -33.73 -16.71 -24.10
CA CYS A 497 -33.77 -15.29 -23.75
C CYS A 497 -32.64 -14.92 -22.78
N PHE A 498 -32.29 -15.82 -21.87
CA PHE A 498 -31.17 -15.64 -20.95
C PHE A 498 -29.81 -15.62 -21.67
N PHE A 499 -29.56 -16.51 -22.64
CA PHE A 499 -28.35 -16.46 -23.47
C PHE A 499 -28.26 -15.17 -24.31
N GLY A 500 -29.41 -14.59 -24.71
CA GLY A 500 -29.45 -13.25 -25.29
C GLY A 500 -28.91 -12.19 -24.32
N LEU A 501 -29.46 -12.11 -23.10
CA LEU A 501 -29.01 -11.18 -22.06
C LEU A 501 -27.53 -11.36 -21.69
N TRP A 502 -27.04 -12.60 -21.62
CA TRP A 502 -25.63 -12.89 -21.35
C TRP A 502 -24.71 -12.22 -22.37
N ASN A 503 -24.88 -12.49 -23.65
CA ASN A 503 -24.01 -11.93 -24.68
C ASN A 503 -24.17 -10.41 -24.82
N CYS A 504 -25.30 -9.83 -24.38
CA CYS A 504 -25.50 -8.38 -24.29
C CYS A 504 -24.72 -7.74 -23.12
N PHE A 505 -24.67 -8.35 -21.93
CA PHE A 505 -23.96 -7.78 -20.77
C PHE A 505 -22.46 -8.12 -20.77
N PHE A 506 -22.12 -9.32 -21.21
CA PHE A 506 -20.77 -9.88 -21.21
C PHE A 506 -20.43 -10.37 -22.63
N PRO A 507 -20.05 -9.47 -23.56
CA PRO A 507 -19.85 -9.82 -24.97
C PRO A 507 -18.59 -10.65 -25.24
N ASN A 508 -17.72 -10.82 -24.24
CA ASN A 508 -16.45 -11.52 -24.34
C ASN A 508 -16.25 -12.32 -23.04
N TRP A 509 -16.68 -13.59 -23.02
CA TRP A 509 -16.65 -14.46 -21.85
C TRP A 509 -16.00 -15.82 -22.14
N ARG A 510 -15.53 -16.51 -21.09
CA ARG A 510 -15.03 -17.89 -21.16
C ARG A 510 -15.39 -18.67 -19.90
N LEU A 511 -15.63 -19.97 -20.06
CA LEU A 511 -15.72 -20.91 -18.96
C LEU A 511 -14.40 -21.67 -18.83
N ILE A 512 -13.91 -21.84 -17.60
CA ILE A 512 -12.66 -22.53 -17.29
C ILE A 512 -12.93 -23.53 -16.17
N GLU A 513 -13.43 -24.70 -16.55
CA GLU A 513 -13.86 -25.75 -15.61
C GLU A 513 -12.70 -26.27 -14.74
N HIS A 514 -13.05 -26.82 -13.57
CA HIS A 514 -12.10 -27.33 -12.57
C HIS A 514 -12.35 -28.81 -12.32
N GLY A 515 -11.30 -29.63 -12.37
CA GLY A 515 -11.38 -31.07 -12.13
C GLY A 515 -11.48 -31.49 -10.66
N SER A 516 -11.60 -30.54 -9.73
CA SER A 516 -11.62 -30.76 -8.29
C SER A 516 -12.53 -29.73 -7.60
N PRO A 517 -13.40 -30.13 -6.65
CA PRO A 517 -14.30 -29.21 -5.96
C PRO A 517 -13.55 -28.38 -4.91
N GLU A 518 -13.10 -27.18 -5.29
CA GLU A 518 -12.78 -26.11 -4.35
C GLU A 518 -14.08 -25.34 -4.04
N GLN A 519 -14.41 -25.24 -2.76
CA GLN A 519 -15.65 -24.62 -2.26
C GLN A 519 -15.47 -23.12 -2.06
N ASP A 520 -14.30 -22.66 -1.63
CA ASP A 520 -14.10 -21.22 -1.45
C ASP A 520 -14.17 -20.46 -2.81
N PRO A 521 -15.08 -19.49 -2.98
CA PRO A 521 -15.26 -18.79 -4.26
C PRO A 521 -14.05 -17.91 -4.59
N GLY A 522 -13.38 -17.36 -3.59
CA GLY A 522 -12.17 -16.55 -3.78
C GLY A 522 -11.02 -17.37 -4.37
N ARG A 523 -10.84 -18.61 -3.91
CA ARG A 523 -9.86 -19.56 -4.45
C ARG A 523 -10.26 -20.08 -5.82
N ARG A 524 -11.54 -20.33 -6.10
CA ARG A 524 -11.99 -20.61 -7.47
C ARG A 524 -11.57 -19.47 -8.42
N ALA A 525 -11.71 -18.20 -8.02
CA ALA A 525 -11.34 -17.08 -8.88
C ALA A 525 -9.83 -17.04 -9.19
N ILE A 526 -8.99 -17.44 -8.23
CA ILE A 526 -7.55 -17.64 -8.40
C ILE A 526 -7.25 -18.81 -9.36
N ILE A 527 -7.94 -19.95 -9.22
CA ILE A 527 -7.70 -21.16 -10.03
C ILE A 527 -8.18 -20.94 -11.48
N THR A 528 -9.33 -20.28 -11.68
CA THR A 528 -9.83 -19.80 -12.98
C THR A 528 -8.80 -18.91 -13.68
N LEU A 529 -8.20 -17.95 -12.95
CA LEU A 529 -7.10 -17.14 -13.47
C LEU A 529 -5.89 -18.01 -13.85
N GLN A 530 -5.37 -18.81 -12.92
CA GLN A 530 -4.20 -19.66 -13.15
C GLN A 530 -4.37 -20.53 -14.40
N ARG A 531 -5.50 -21.21 -14.54
CA ARG A 531 -5.81 -22.08 -15.70
C ARG A 531 -5.87 -21.30 -17.01
N CYS A 532 -6.32 -20.05 -17.03
CA CYS A 532 -6.36 -19.23 -18.25
C CYS A 532 -4.97 -18.91 -18.85
N PHE A 533 -3.91 -18.96 -18.04
CA PHE A 533 -2.53 -18.66 -18.47
C PHE A 533 -1.63 -19.90 -18.55
N GLN A 534 -2.13 -21.09 -18.23
CA GLN A 534 -1.39 -22.33 -18.47
C GLN A 534 -1.37 -22.64 -19.98
N PRO A 535 -0.23 -23.05 -20.56
CA PRO A 535 -0.19 -23.48 -21.95
C PRO A 535 -1.07 -24.72 -22.11
N TYR A 536 -2.12 -24.62 -22.94
CA TYR A 536 -3.10 -25.68 -23.17
C TYR A 536 -2.44 -27.05 -23.36
N SER A 537 -2.63 -27.95 -22.39
CA SER A 537 -2.39 -29.37 -22.63
C SER A 537 -3.41 -29.84 -23.69
N SER A 538 -2.96 -30.62 -24.67
CA SER A 538 -3.70 -30.91 -25.90
C SER A 538 -4.92 -31.84 -25.74
N HIS A 539 -5.47 -31.97 -24.53
CA HIS A 539 -6.50 -32.95 -24.18
C HIS A 539 -7.69 -32.38 -23.37
N GLU A 540 -7.66 -31.14 -22.87
CA GLU A 540 -8.84 -30.53 -22.23
C GLU A 540 -9.73 -29.80 -23.26
N PHE A 541 -10.82 -30.49 -23.63
CA PHE A 541 -12.06 -30.06 -24.29
C PHE A 541 -12.06 -28.92 -25.33
N ARG A 542 -12.47 -29.29 -26.56
CA ARG A 542 -13.15 -28.37 -27.48
C ARG A 542 -14.62 -28.26 -27.05
N PHE A 543 -15.16 -27.04 -27.01
CA PHE A 543 -16.60 -26.85 -26.94
C PHE A 543 -17.28 -27.24 -28.26
N SER A 544 -18.45 -27.85 -28.13
CA SER A 544 -19.45 -28.12 -29.17
C SER A 544 -20.73 -27.37 -28.85
#